data_AF-A0A671WKY3-F1
#
_entry.id   AF-A0A671WKY3-F1
#
_cell.length_a   1.000
_cell.length_b   1.000
_cell.length_c   1.000
_cell.angle_alpha   90.00
_cell.angle_beta   90.00
_cell.angle_gamma   90.00
#
_symmetry.space_group_name_H-M   'P 1'
#
loop_
_entity.id
_entity.type
_entity.pdbx_description
1 polymer ?
#
loop_
_entity_poly.entity_id
_entity_poly.type
_entity_poly.pdbx_seq_one_letter_code
_entity_poly.pdbx_strand_id
1 'polypeptide(L)'
;MAKLICSLYRGVEQSINHTRAGRMRRQSTDRAYNIEVLLGVDDSVVQFHGKEHVQKYLLTLMNIVNEIYHDQSLGAKINVVLVRIIMLGYSKSMSLIELGNPSQSLENVCRWAFLQQKQDTGDAEYHDHAIFLTRQEFGPTGMQGYAPVTGMCHPVRSCTLNHEDGFSSAFVVAHETGHVLGMEHDGQGNRCGDEVHMGSIMAPLVQAAFHRFHWSRCSMAELGRYLNSYDCLRDDPFEHNWPSLPQLPGLHYSMNEQCRFDFGVGYTMCTAYRTFDPCKQLWCSHPDNPFFCKTKKGPPIDGTMCGDGKHCFKGHCIWLTPDIIKQDGNWGSWSEFGQCSRTCGGGVQFRTRDCDNPRPANGGRDCLGASYQFRMCNTNECEDIYSDPREEQCHALDPRFEIYSNKHHWLPYEHTDPKERCKLHCQSKDTRDVVNMQRMVLDGTRCSYKDPHSVCVRGECEVSDVIRL
;
A
#
# COMPACT_ATOMS: atom_id res chain seq x y z
N MET A 1 -3.67 15.07 -55.51
CA MET A 1 -3.20 13.73 -55.07
C MET A 1 -1.72 13.73 -54.66
N ALA A 2 -1.30 14.67 -53.81
CA ALA A 2 0.04 14.65 -53.19
C ALA A 2 0.08 15.44 -51.86
N LYS A 3 -1.09 15.67 -51.23
CA LYS A 3 -1.23 16.13 -49.84
C LYS A 3 -1.70 15.02 -48.90
N LEU A 4 -1.84 13.79 -49.42
CA LEU A 4 -2.24 12.61 -48.66
C LEU A 4 -1.06 11.89 -47.96
N ILE A 5 0.19 12.27 -48.22
CA ILE A 5 1.37 11.58 -47.67
C ILE A 5 1.96 12.32 -46.44
N CYS A 6 1.55 13.56 -46.16
CA CYS A 6 2.02 14.31 -44.98
C CYS A 6 1.02 14.33 -43.80
N SER A 7 -0.19 13.77 -43.98
CA SER A 7 -1.27 13.78 -42.98
C SER A 7 -1.36 12.50 -42.13
N LEU A 8 -0.56 11.46 -42.45
CA LEU A 8 -0.57 10.18 -41.73
C LEU A 8 0.52 10.08 -40.64
N TYR A 9 1.49 11.01 -40.62
CA TYR A 9 2.58 11.00 -39.64
C TYR A 9 2.37 11.91 -38.43
N ARG A 10 1.42 12.87 -38.47
CA ARG A 10 1.10 13.75 -37.32
C ARG A 10 -0.19 13.39 -36.57
N GLY A 11 -1.05 12.55 -37.16
CA GLY A 11 -2.29 12.08 -36.55
C GLY A 11 -2.15 10.84 -35.65
N VAL A 12 -1.02 10.13 -35.74
CA VAL A 12 -0.75 8.95 -34.88
C VAL A 12 0.02 9.35 -33.62
N GLU A 13 0.85 10.39 -33.66
CA GLU A 13 1.57 10.90 -32.48
C GLU A 13 0.68 11.65 -31.47
N GLN A 14 -0.47 12.20 -31.87
CA GLN A 14 -1.38 12.90 -30.94
C GLN A 14 -2.41 11.99 -30.27
N SER A 15 -2.58 10.75 -30.75
CA SER A 15 -3.35 9.71 -30.06
C SER A 15 -2.57 9.05 -28.90
N ILE A 16 -1.27 9.32 -28.78
CA ILE A 16 -0.34 8.70 -27.82
C ILE A 16 -0.29 9.43 -26.47
N ASN A 17 -0.95 10.58 -26.32
CA ASN A 17 -0.96 11.34 -25.06
C ASN A 17 -2.21 11.10 -24.19
N HIS A 18 -3.18 10.27 -24.63
CA HIS A 18 -4.48 10.13 -23.96
C HIS A 18 -4.68 8.89 -23.06
N THR A 19 -3.62 8.20 -22.66
CA THR A 19 -3.67 7.16 -21.61
C THR A 19 -2.51 7.25 -20.62
N ARG A 20 -1.90 8.43 -20.45
CA ARG A 20 -1.05 8.69 -19.28
C ARG A 20 -1.91 8.95 -18.06
N ALA A 21 -2.50 7.87 -17.52
CA ALA A 21 -2.74 7.76 -16.08
C ALA A 21 -1.37 7.74 -15.40
N GLY A 22 -0.72 8.90 -15.32
CA GLY A 22 0.55 9.04 -14.62
C GLY A 22 0.30 8.90 -13.12
N ARG A 23 1.08 8.03 -12.46
CA ARG A 23 1.17 7.89 -10.99
C ARG A 23 0.95 9.24 -10.29
N MET A 24 -0.23 9.48 -9.73
CA MET A 24 -0.49 10.71 -8.96
C MET A 24 0.19 10.56 -7.60
N ARG A 25 1.25 11.32 -7.39
CA ARG A 25 1.96 11.42 -6.12
C ARG A 25 1.04 12.01 -5.06
N ARG A 26 0.80 11.31 -3.94
CA ARG A 26 0.09 11.90 -2.79
C ARG A 26 0.87 13.08 -2.21
N GLN A 27 0.22 14.23 -2.09
CA GLN A 27 0.59 15.34 -1.20
C GLN A 27 -0.25 15.33 0.10
N SER A 28 -0.71 14.16 0.54
CA SER A 28 -1.46 14.01 1.79
C SER A 28 -0.53 13.95 3.02
N THR A 29 -0.97 14.53 4.13
CA THR A 29 -0.30 14.52 5.43
C THR A 29 -0.30 13.14 6.10
N ASP A 30 -1.13 12.21 5.64
CA ASP A 30 -1.13 10.81 6.10
C ASP A 30 -0.24 9.96 5.16
N ARG A 31 1.05 9.84 5.52
CA ARG A 31 2.09 9.20 4.70
C ARG A 31 1.96 7.67 4.73
N ALA A 32 1.04 7.13 3.95
CA ALA A 32 1.04 5.71 3.59
C ALA A 32 2.06 5.47 2.46
N TYR A 33 2.76 4.35 2.53
CA TYR A 33 3.72 3.88 1.54
C TYR A 33 3.26 2.55 0.96
N ASN A 34 3.48 2.30 -0.33
CA ASN A 34 3.10 1.07 -1.00
C ASN A 34 4.36 0.39 -1.55
N ILE A 35 4.51 -0.91 -1.32
CA ILE A 35 5.58 -1.73 -1.92
C ILE A 35 4.91 -2.60 -2.98
N GLU A 36 5.11 -2.28 -4.26
CA GLU A 36 4.63 -3.08 -5.38
C GLU A 36 5.54 -4.32 -5.55
N VAL A 37 4.97 -5.51 -5.36
CA VAL A 37 5.72 -6.77 -5.27
C VAL A 37 5.51 -7.66 -6.50
N LEU A 38 6.63 -8.07 -7.10
CA LEU A 38 6.72 -9.24 -7.97
C LEU A 38 6.99 -10.49 -7.13
N LEU A 39 6.08 -11.47 -7.14
CA LEU A 39 6.27 -12.75 -6.47
C LEU A 39 6.72 -13.83 -7.47
N GLY A 40 7.96 -14.26 -7.35
CA GLY A 40 8.51 -15.40 -8.06
C GLY A 40 8.42 -16.66 -7.22
N VAL A 41 7.95 -17.76 -7.79
CA VAL A 41 7.96 -19.07 -7.13
C VAL A 41 8.57 -20.11 -8.04
N ASP A 42 9.42 -20.95 -7.47
CA ASP A 42 10.05 -22.03 -8.21
C ASP A 42 9.14 -23.27 -8.34
N ASP A 43 9.59 -24.22 -9.17
CA ASP A 43 8.83 -25.44 -9.45
C ASP A 43 8.62 -26.31 -8.20
N SER A 44 9.52 -26.24 -7.21
CA SER A 44 9.40 -27.03 -5.97
C SER A 44 8.20 -26.58 -5.11
N VAL A 45 7.92 -25.28 -5.05
CA VAL A 45 6.72 -24.74 -4.38
C VAL A 45 5.46 -25.17 -5.13
N VAL A 46 5.48 -25.08 -6.47
CA VAL A 46 4.34 -25.42 -7.32
C VAL A 46 4.01 -26.92 -7.23
N GLN A 47 5.01 -27.79 -7.25
CA GLN A 47 4.83 -29.23 -7.10
C GLN A 47 4.26 -29.60 -5.73
N PHE A 48 4.71 -28.93 -4.67
CA PHE A 48 4.30 -29.24 -3.30
C PHE A 48 2.85 -28.82 -3.01
N HIS A 49 2.45 -27.62 -3.42
CA HIS A 49 1.09 -27.12 -3.19
C HIS A 49 0.09 -27.60 -4.25
N GLY A 50 0.57 -27.96 -5.44
CA GLY A 50 -0.26 -28.29 -6.59
C GLY A 50 -0.70 -27.04 -7.35
N LYS A 51 -0.74 -27.13 -8.69
CA LYS A 51 -1.02 -25.99 -9.59
C LYS A 51 -2.35 -25.31 -9.33
N GLU A 52 -3.36 -26.05 -8.87
CA GLU A 52 -4.71 -25.51 -8.61
C GLU A 52 -4.79 -24.73 -7.29
N HIS A 53 -3.95 -25.06 -6.31
CA HIS A 53 -4.04 -24.50 -4.96
C HIS A 53 -2.93 -23.49 -4.65
N VAL A 54 -1.80 -23.56 -5.36
CA VAL A 54 -0.63 -22.72 -5.10
C VAL A 54 -0.96 -21.23 -5.17
N GLN A 55 -1.78 -20.78 -6.12
CA GLN A 55 -2.13 -19.36 -6.21
C GLN A 55 -2.85 -18.86 -4.95
N LYS A 56 -3.82 -19.64 -4.43
CA LYS A 56 -4.54 -19.30 -3.20
C LYS A 56 -3.62 -19.27 -1.98
N TYR A 57 -2.70 -20.24 -1.91
CA TYR A 57 -1.68 -20.30 -0.87
C TYR A 57 -0.80 -19.05 -0.87
N LEU A 58 -0.27 -18.66 -2.04
CA LEU A 58 0.59 -17.49 -2.19
C LEU A 58 -0.11 -16.18 -1.84
N LEU A 59 -1.36 -16.01 -2.29
CA LEU A 59 -2.16 -14.85 -1.92
C LEU A 59 -2.38 -14.78 -0.40
N THR A 60 -2.64 -15.92 0.24
CA THR A 60 -2.79 -16.01 1.70
C THR A 60 -1.49 -15.63 2.40
N LEU A 61 -0.34 -16.17 1.95
CA LEU A 61 0.97 -15.87 2.50
C LEU A 61 1.29 -14.36 2.41
N MET A 62 1.07 -13.75 1.25
CA MET A 62 1.32 -12.33 1.04
C MET A 62 0.37 -11.44 1.85
N ASN A 63 -0.87 -11.87 2.09
CA ASN A 63 -1.77 -11.17 2.99
C ASN A 63 -1.26 -11.17 4.43
N ILE A 64 -0.70 -12.29 4.91
CA ILE A 64 -0.05 -12.35 6.23
C ILE A 64 1.14 -11.39 6.28
N VAL A 65 1.99 -11.37 5.24
CA VAL A 65 3.11 -10.41 5.13
C VAL A 65 2.60 -8.97 5.20
N ASN A 66 1.53 -8.65 4.48
CA ASN A 66 0.92 -7.32 4.52
C ASN A 66 0.43 -6.94 5.93
N GLU A 67 -0.24 -7.86 6.64
CA GLU A 67 -0.69 -7.60 8.02
C GLU A 67 0.50 -7.42 8.99
N ILE A 68 1.63 -8.10 8.78
CA ILE A 68 2.85 -7.88 9.57
C ILE A 68 3.38 -6.44 9.37
N TYR A 69 3.33 -5.89 8.16
CA TYR A 69 3.71 -4.51 7.86
C TYR A 69 2.68 -3.46 8.31
N HIS A 70 1.44 -3.87 8.59
CA HIS A 70 0.40 -3.03 9.19
C HIS A 70 0.48 -2.96 10.71
N ASP A 71 1.37 -3.72 11.34
CA ASP A 71 1.54 -3.67 12.79
C ASP A 71 1.99 -2.28 13.27
N GLN A 72 1.35 -1.78 14.31
CA GLN A 72 1.55 -0.42 14.81
C GLN A 72 2.98 -0.17 15.32
N SER A 73 3.67 -1.22 15.77
CA SER A 73 5.05 -1.14 16.26
C SER A 73 6.05 -0.74 15.18
N LEU A 74 5.70 -0.85 13.88
CA LEU A 74 6.55 -0.40 12.78
C LEU A 74 6.72 1.12 12.73
N GLY A 75 5.72 1.87 13.20
CA GLY A 75 5.73 3.34 13.19
C GLY A 75 5.50 3.99 11.83
N ALA A 76 5.23 3.19 10.79
CA ALA A 76 4.89 3.66 9.45
C ALA A 76 3.77 2.80 8.85
N LYS A 77 2.91 3.42 8.03
CA LYS A 77 1.85 2.70 7.30
C LYS A 77 2.41 2.21 5.96
N ILE A 78 2.82 0.94 5.91
CA ILE A 78 3.35 0.31 4.69
C ILE A 78 2.35 -0.74 4.19
N ASN A 79 1.91 -0.63 2.95
CA ASN A 79 1.11 -1.63 2.25
C ASN A 79 2.02 -2.50 1.38
N VAL A 80 1.89 -3.81 1.47
CA VAL A 80 2.58 -4.76 0.58
C VAL A 80 1.57 -5.21 -0.48
N VAL A 81 1.81 -4.82 -1.73
CA VAL A 81 0.82 -4.94 -2.81
C VAL A 81 1.35 -5.88 -3.88
N LEU A 82 0.70 -7.01 -4.07
CA LEU A 82 1.11 -7.98 -5.07
C LEU A 82 0.67 -7.52 -6.47
N VAL A 83 1.62 -7.22 -7.34
CA VAL A 83 1.31 -6.78 -8.72
C VAL A 83 1.33 -7.93 -9.72
N ARG A 84 2.17 -8.96 -9.48
CA ARG A 84 2.36 -10.07 -10.41
C ARG A 84 2.88 -11.32 -9.72
N ILE A 85 2.41 -12.49 -10.14
CA ILE A 85 2.93 -13.81 -9.73
C ILE A 85 3.55 -14.49 -10.96
N ILE A 86 4.78 -14.98 -10.82
CA ILE A 86 5.45 -15.79 -11.85
C ILE A 86 5.82 -17.15 -11.26
N MET A 87 5.23 -18.21 -11.82
CA MET A 87 5.55 -19.60 -11.50
C MET A 87 6.55 -20.14 -12.50
N LEU A 88 7.74 -20.52 -12.03
CA LEU A 88 8.81 -21.02 -12.89
C LEU A 88 8.70 -22.52 -13.11
N GLY A 89 9.07 -22.96 -14.31
CA GLY A 89 9.26 -24.37 -14.61
C GLY A 89 10.56 -24.92 -14.02
N TYR A 90 10.66 -26.25 -13.97
CA TYR A 90 11.81 -26.98 -13.42
C TYR A 90 13.19 -26.49 -13.92
N SER A 91 13.37 -26.39 -15.24
CA SER A 91 14.67 -26.01 -15.83
C SER A 91 15.14 -24.62 -15.40
N LYS A 92 14.22 -23.65 -15.33
CA LYS A 92 14.54 -22.30 -14.88
C LYS A 92 14.80 -22.25 -13.38
N SER A 93 14.02 -23.00 -12.60
CA SER A 93 14.18 -23.11 -11.14
C SER A 93 15.58 -23.59 -10.76
N MET A 94 16.05 -24.66 -11.41
CA MET A 94 17.40 -25.21 -11.21
C MET A 94 18.53 -24.26 -11.62
N SER A 95 18.26 -23.29 -12.51
CA SER A 95 19.28 -22.30 -12.91
C SER A 95 19.39 -21.11 -11.95
N LEU A 96 18.42 -20.94 -11.05
CA LEU A 96 18.39 -19.81 -10.12
C LEU A 96 18.93 -20.19 -8.74
N ILE A 97 18.71 -21.44 -8.31
CA ILE A 97 19.11 -21.91 -6.97
C ILE A 97 20.39 -22.75 -7.06
N GLU A 98 21.45 -22.27 -6.42
CA GLU A 98 22.75 -22.93 -6.30
C GLU A 98 22.90 -23.55 -4.91
N LEU A 99 22.98 -24.88 -4.84
CA LEU A 99 23.04 -25.63 -3.58
C LEU A 99 24.25 -25.19 -2.74
N GLY A 100 23.99 -24.74 -1.52
CA GLY A 100 25.03 -24.32 -0.57
C GLY A 100 25.70 -22.98 -0.89
N ASN A 101 25.21 -22.23 -1.89
CA ASN A 101 25.69 -20.90 -2.23
C ASN A 101 24.53 -19.88 -2.22
N PRO A 102 24.16 -19.35 -1.04
CA PRO A 102 23.02 -18.45 -0.90
C PRO A 102 23.28 -17.11 -1.60
N SER A 103 24.54 -16.66 -1.62
CA SER A 103 24.94 -15.42 -2.29
C SER A 103 24.74 -15.49 -3.80
N GLN A 104 25.21 -16.57 -4.44
CA GLN A 104 25.01 -16.75 -5.88
C GLN A 104 23.54 -16.95 -6.23
N SER A 105 22.80 -17.69 -5.40
CA SER A 105 21.35 -17.90 -5.59
C SER A 105 20.59 -16.58 -5.57
N LEU A 106 20.88 -15.70 -4.59
CA LEU A 106 20.28 -14.37 -4.52
C LEU A 106 20.65 -13.52 -5.74
N GLU A 107 21.92 -13.50 -6.16
CA GLU A 107 22.33 -12.73 -7.35
C GLU A 107 21.57 -13.19 -8.61
N ASN A 108 21.43 -14.50 -8.80
CA ASN A 108 20.68 -15.08 -9.91
C ASN A 108 19.22 -14.66 -9.88
N VAL A 109 18.59 -14.70 -8.70
CA VAL A 109 17.20 -14.28 -8.48
C VAL A 109 17.01 -12.79 -8.74
N CYS A 110 17.88 -11.93 -8.20
CA CYS A 110 17.83 -10.49 -8.41
C CYS A 110 17.99 -10.13 -9.89
N ARG A 111 18.91 -10.80 -10.59
CA ARG A 111 19.08 -10.64 -12.04
C ARG A 111 17.85 -11.12 -12.80
N TRP A 112 17.25 -12.23 -12.40
CA TRP A 112 16.00 -12.71 -13.00
C TRP A 112 14.86 -11.71 -12.80
N ALA A 113 14.69 -11.16 -11.59
CA ALA A 113 13.68 -10.16 -11.27
C ALA A 113 13.85 -8.89 -12.09
N PHE A 114 15.09 -8.40 -12.21
CA PHE A 114 15.42 -7.27 -13.08
C PHE A 114 14.98 -7.50 -14.54
N LEU A 115 15.15 -8.72 -15.07
CA LEU A 115 14.69 -9.07 -16.42
C LEU A 115 13.16 -9.15 -16.55
N GLN A 116 12.42 -9.26 -15.44
CA GLN A 116 10.94 -9.25 -15.45
C GLN A 116 10.35 -7.85 -15.34
N GLN A 117 11.18 -6.84 -15.08
CA GLN A 117 10.75 -5.46 -14.87
C GLN A 117 10.15 -4.85 -16.13
N LYS A 118 9.07 -4.07 -15.94
CA LYS A 118 8.45 -3.30 -17.00
C LYS A 118 9.24 -2.03 -17.27
N GLN A 119 9.33 -1.63 -18.54
CA GLN A 119 10.06 -0.41 -18.92
C GLN A 119 9.31 0.86 -18.51
N ASP A 120 7.98 0.83 -18.57
CA ASP A 120 7.12 1.94 -18.19
C ASP A 120 6.77 1.83 -16.70
N THR A 121 7.04 2.89 -15.93
CA THR A 121 6.64 2.97 -14.53
C THR A 121 5.13 3.11 -14.37
N GLY A 122 4.42 3.55 -15.41
CA GLY A 122 2.96 3.57 -15.46
C GLY A 122 2.31 2.22 -15.78
N ASP A 123 3.07 1.13 -15.89
CA ASP A 123 2.53 -0.21 -16.11
C ASP A 123 1.97 -0.80 -14.80
N ALA A 124 0.79 -1.42 -14.87
CA ALA A 124 0.13 -2.04 -13.72
C ALA A 124 0.89 -3.24 -13.12
N GLU A 125 1.82 -3.83 -13.87
CA GLU A 125 2.72 -4.90 -13.41
C GLU A 125 4.15 -4.39 -13.10
N TYR A 126 4.39 -3.07 -13.09
CA TYR A 126 5.65 -2.52 -12.58
C TYR A 126 5.80 -2.84 -11.09
N HIS A 127 7.00 -3.19 -10.65
CA HIS A 127 7.25 -3.58 -9.26
C HIS A 127 8.43 -2.82 -8.65
N ASP A 128 8.33 -2.51 -7.36
CA ASP A 128 9.40 -1.91 -6.57
C ASP A 128 10.34 -2.96 -5.98
N HIS A 129 9.77 -4.13 -5.68
CA HIS A 129 10.43 -5.20 -4.94
C HIS A 129 10.09 -6.58 -5.49
N ALA A 130 11.03 -7.51 -5.45
CA ALA A 130 10.83 -8.89 -5.86
C ALA A 130 11.04 -9.86 -4.69
N ILE A 131 10.05 -10.72 -4.44
CA ILE A 131 10.13 -11.79 -3.45
C ILE A 131 10.20 -13.11 -4.20
N PHE A 132 11.22 -13.92 -3.92
CA PHE A 132 11.38 -15.24 -4.49
C PHE A 132 11.20 -16.32 -3.43
N LEU A 133 10.35 -17.30 -3.70
CA LEU A 133 10.07 -18.44 -2.82
C LEU A 133 10.56 -19.75 -3.43
N THR A 134 11.24 -20.56 -2.63
CA THR A 134 11.71 -21.89 -3.00
C THR A 134 11.59 -22.88 -1.84
N ARG A 135 11.31 -24.15 -2.10
CA ARG A 135 11.45 -25.23 -1.11
C ARG A 135 12.80 -25.95 -1.23
N GLN A 136 13.69 -25.48 -2.10
CA GLN A 136 15.04 -26.00 -2.23
C GLN A 136 15.94 -25.40 -1.14
N GLU A 137 16.95 -26.17 -0.73
CA GLU A 137 18.00 -25.67 0.16
C GLU A 137 18.99 -24.84 -0.66
N PHE A 138 19.15 -23.56 -0.32
CA PHE A 138 20.11 -22.66 -0.99
C PHE A 138 21.27 -22.23 -0.06
N GLY A 139 21.17 -22.52 1.24
CA GLY A 139 22.11 -22.10 2.27
C GLY A 139 22.45 -23.20 3.27
N PRO A 140 23.23 -22.89 4.32
CA PRO A 140 23.50 -23.83 5.41
C PRO A 140 22.21 -24.21 6.14
N THR A 141 22.21 -25.38 6.78
CA THR A 141 21.04 -25.91 7.49
C THR A 141 20.50 -24.89 8.50
N GLY A 142 19.21 -24.55 8.38
CA GLY A 142 18.54 -23.56 9.22
C GLY A 142 18.50 -22.13 8.65
N MET A 143 19.18 -21.85 7.54
CA MET A 143 18.99 -20.60 6.79
C MET A 143 17.65 -20.64 6.07
N GLN A 144 16.77 -19.69 6.39
CA GLN A 144 15.42 -19.59 5.81
C GLN A 144 15.28 -18.44 4.83
N GLY A 145 16.15 -17.44 4.86
CA GLY A 145 16.07 -16.27 4.01
C GLY A 145 17.45 -15.69 3.74
N TYR A 146 17.54 -14.92 2.67
CA TYR A 146 18.73 -14.13 2.33
C TYR A 146 18.34 -12.90 1.52
N ALA A 147 18.82 -11.74 1.95
CA ALA A 147 18.55 -10.45 1.34
C ALA A 147 19.74 -9.48 1.43
N PRO A 148 19.84 -8.51 0.52
CA PRO A 148 20.76 -7.40 0.70
C PRO A 148 20.22 -6.44 1.76
N VAL A 149 21.10 -5.94 2.63
CA VAL A 149 20.75 -4.82 3.53
C VAL A 149 20.76 -3.54 2.71
N THR A 150 19.65 -2.83 2.72
CA THR A 150 19.30 -1.72 1.81
C THR A 150 19.23 -2.13 0.34
N GLY A 151 18.40 -1.44 -0.41
CA GLY A 151 18.23 -1.68 -1.85
C GLY A 151 16.80 -1.57 -2.33
N MET A 152 15.85 -1.19 -1.48
CA MET A 152 14.48 -0.90 -1.90
C MET A 152 14.48 0.14 -3.04
N CYS A 153 13.62 -0.05 -4.04
CA CYS A 153 13.59 0.67 -5.31
C CYS A 153 14.80 0.48 -6.25
N HIS A 154 15.84 -0.27 -5.84
CA HIS A 154 17.02 -0.45 -6.69
C HIS A 154 16.83 -1.60 -7.68
N PRO A 155 17.03 -1.40 -8.99
CA PRO A 155 16.65 -2.37 -10.03
C PRO A 155 17.25 -3.77 -9.88
N VAL A 156 18.46 -3.87 -9.30
CA VAL A 156 19.18 -5.16 -9.14
C VAL A 156 19.42 -5.55 -7.68
N ARG A 157 18.90 -4.77 -6.71
CA ARG A 157 19.08 -5.06 -5.27
C ARG A 157 17.75 -5.15 -4.51
N SER A 158 16.63 -4.74 -5.10
CA SER A 158 15.32 -4.85 -4.47
C SER A 158 14.73 -6.25 -4.64
N CYS A 159 15.34 -7.23 -3.97
CA CYS A 159 15.03 -8.65 -4.15
C CYS A 159 15.32 -9.44 -2.87
N THR A 160 14.52 -10.47 -2.59
CA THR A 160 14.73 -11.41 -1.48
C THR A 160 14.60 -12.85 -1.95
N LEU A 161 15.38 -13.75 -1.34
CA LEU A 161 15.29 -15.20 -1.53
C LEU A 161 14.84 -15.84 -0.21
N ASN A 162 13.71 -16.54 -0.24
CA ASN A 162 13.08 -17.08 0.96
C ASN A 162 12.76 -18.57 0.76
N HIS A 163 13.05 -19.35 1.80
CA HIS A 163 12.64 -20.74 1.90
C HIS A 163 11.18 -20.81 2.32
N GLU A 164 10.36 -21.49 1.53
CA GLU A 164 8.94 -21.67 1.77
C GLU A 164 8.72 -22.96 2.56
N ASP A 165 8.23 -22.83 3.79
CA ASP A 165 8.06 -23.95 4.71
C ASP A 165 6.72 -23.93 5.46
N GLY A 166 5.68 -23.41 4.80
CA GLY A 166 4.37 -23.14 5.38
C GLY A 166 4.16 -21.66 5.72
N PHE A 167 3.04 -21.33 6.36
CA PHE A 167 2.67 -19.93 6.60
C PHE A 167 3.63 -19.18 7.53
N SER A 168 4.43 -19.89 8.35
CA SER A 168 5.50 -19.28 9.15
C SER A 168 6.56 -18.58 8.29
N SER A 169 6.75 -19.01 7.04
CA SER A 169 7.66 -18.34 6.10
C SER A 169 7.28 -16.88 5.83
N ALA A 170 6.04 -16.44 6.13
CA ALA A 170 5.66 -15.03 6.04
C ALA A 170 6.51 -14.13 6.96
N PHE A 171 6.89 -14.61 8.14
CA PHE A 171 7.79 -13.87 9.03
C PHE A 171 9.20 -13.74 8.44
N VAL A 172 9.65 -14.76 7.71
CA VAL A 172 10.94 -14.72 6.99
C VAL A 172 10.85 -13.72 5.84
N VAL A 173 9.80 -13.78 5.01
CA VAL A 173 9.58 -12.82 3.92
C VAL A 173 9.55 -11.38 4.46
N ALA A 174 8.85 -11.13 5.57
CA ALA A 174 8.83 -9.82 6.21
C ALA A 174 10.21 -9.40 6.75
N HIS A 175 10.95 -10.32 7.36
CA HIS A 175 12.31 -10.09 7.85
C HIS A 175 13.27 -9.70 6.71
N GLU A 176 13.31 -10.50 5.65
CA GLU A 176 14.18 -10.26 4.50
C GLU A 176 13.81 -8.95 3.78
N THR A 177 12.51 -8.65 3.65
CA THR A 177 12.05 -7.37 3.10
C THR A 177 12.43 -6.20 4.02
N GLY A 178 12.45 -6.41 5.34
CA GLY A 178 12.97 -5.47 6.34
C GLY A 178 14.45 -5.11 6.12
N HIS A 179 15.29 -6.10 5.80
CA HIS A 179 16.68 -5.84 5.40
C HIS A 179 16.77 -4.93 4.18
N VAL A 180 15.96 -5.16 3.15
CA VAL A 180 15.97 -4.36 1.92
C VAL A 180 15.51 -2.90 2.18
N LEU A 181 14.65 -2.70 3.18
CA LEU A 181 14.25 -1.40 3.73
C LEU A 181 15.31 -0.74 4.62
N GLY A 182 16.42 -1.44 4.90
CA GLY A 182 17.57 -0.93 5.65
C GLY A 182 17.56 -1.24 7.15
N MET A 183 16.74 -2.20 7.60
CA MET A 183 16.75 -2.66 8.99
C MET A 183 17.86 -3.68 9.22
N GLU A 184 18.52 -3.61 10.37
CA GLU A 184 19.51 -4.57 10.82
C GLU A 184 18.91 -5.53 11.87
N HIS A 185 19.66 -6.57 12.21
CA HIS A 185 19.24 -7.54 13.22
C HIS A 185 19.14 -6.93 14.62
N ASP A 186 18.10 -7.30 15.35
CA ASP A 186 17.96 -6.93 16.76
C ASP A 186 18.99 -7.64 17.64
N GLY A 187 19.67 -6.87 18.49
CA GLY A 187 20.69 -7.38 19.40
C GLY A 187 22.07 -7.63 18.77
N GLN A 188 22.22 -7.40 17.46
CA GLN A 188 23.53 -7.42 16.79
C GLN A 188 23.97 -5.99 16.51
N GLY A 189 24.85 -5.44 17.36
CA GLY A 189 25.35 -4.08 17.19
C GLY A 189 24.39 -2.96 17.61
N ASN A 190 23.16 -3.29 18.02
CA ASN A 190 22.18 -2.34 18.55
C ASN A 190 21.66 -2.74 19.95
N ARG A 191 20.81 -1.89 20.53
CA ARG A 191 20.30 -2.02 21.91
C ARG A 191 18.99 -2.78 22.03
N CYS A 192 18.57 -3.53 21.02
CA CYS A 192 17.26 -4.20 20.97
C CYS A 192 17.32 -5.72 21.23
N GLY A 193 18.42 -6.20 21.84
CA GLY A 193 18.57 -7.62 22.18
C GLY A 193 17.54 -8.15 23.19
N ASP A 194 16.98 -7.28 24.04
CA ASP A 194 15.89 -7.59 24.96
C ASP A 194 14.57 -7.94 24.24
N GLU A 195 14.36 -7.40 23.04
CA GLU A 195 13.13 -7.58 22.26
C GLU A 195 13.15 -8.83 21.38
N VAL A 196 14.34 -9.42 21.14
CA VAL A 196 14.52 -10.68 20.40
C VAL A 196 13.66 -11.79 21.01
N HIS A 197 13.71 -11.94 22.34
CA HIS A 197 12.93 -12.94 23.07
C HIS A 197 11.45 -12.59 23.20
N MET A 198 11.02 -11.39 22.79
CA MET A 198 9.63 -10.97 22.79
C MET A 198 8.93 -11.30 21.46
N GLY A 199 9.67 -11.74 20.44
CA GLY A 199 9.14 -12.06 19.11
C GLY A 199 9.36 -10.95 18.10
N SER A 200 10.43 -10.17 18.24
CA SER A 200 10.78 -9.18 17.23
C SER A 200 11.01 -9.82 15.86
N ILE A 201 10.48 -9.19 14.81
CA ILE A 201 10.57 -9.67 13.43
C ILE A 201 12.03 -9.72 12.97
N MET A 202 12.84 -8.70 13.31
CA MET A 202 14.27 -8.62 12.92
C MET A 202 15.21 -9.40 13.85
N ALA A 203 14.69 -10.33 14.66
CA ALA A 203 15.51 -11.25 15.43
C ALA A 203 16.35 -12.16 14.51
N PRO A 204 17.66 -12.38 14.79
CA PRO A 204 18.52 -13.25 13.96
C PRO A 204 18.05 -14.70 13.83
N LEU A 205 17.27 -15.16 14.79
CA LEU A 205 16.58 -16.45 14.77
C LEU A 205 15.10 -16.15 14.91
N VAL A 206 14.29 -16.61 13.96
CA VAL A 206 12.83 -16.37 13.94
C VAL A 206 12.21 -16.78 15.29
N GLN A 207 11.82 -15.76 16.08
CA GLN A 207 11.08 -15.92 17.34
C GLN A 207 9.63 -15.46 17.21
N ALA A 208 9.30 -14.73 16.14
CA ALA A 208 7.94 -14.26 15.86
C ALA A 208 7.00 -15.43 15.58
N ALA A 209 5.74 -15.28 16.01
CA ALA A 209 4.66 -16.23 15.80
C ALA A 209 3.34 -15.48 15.60
N PHE A 210 2.31 -16.10 15.02
CA PHE A 210 1.04 -15.43 14.69
C PHE A 210 0.33 -14.72 15.86
N HIS A 211 0.51 -15.21 17.10
CA HIS A 211 -0.07 -14.56 18.29
C HIS A 211 0.90 -13.62 19.01
N ARG A 212 2.17 -13.54 18.56
CA ARG A 212 3.23 -12.80 19.24
C ARG A 212 4.33 -12.40 18.26
N PHE A 213 4.17 -11.21 17.69
CA PHE A 213 5.18 -10.57 16.85
C PHE A 213 5.09 -9.06 17.02
N HIS A 214 6.20 -8.36 16.78
CA HIS A 214 6.27 -6.90 16.70
C HIS A 214 7.55 -6.49 15.96
N TRP A 215 7.62 -5.23 15.53
CA TRP A 215 8.85 -4.58 15.07
C TRP A 215 9.52 -3.88 16.25
N SER A 216 10.83 -4.06 16.41
CA SER A 216 11.53 -3.46 17.54
C SER A 216 11.63 -1.94 17.42
N ARG A 217 11.95 -1.28 18.54
CA ARG A 217 12.30 0.15 18.54
C ARG A 217 13.51 0.47 17.63
N CYS A 218 14.41 -0.49 17.40
CA CYS A 218 15.53 -0.32 16.48
C CYS A 218 15.06 -0.39 15.03
N SER A 219 14.24 -1.39 14.67
CA SER A 219 13.67 -1.52 13.33
C SER A 219 12.83 -0.29 12.94
N MET A 220 11.97 0.21 13.84
CA MET A 220 11.21 1.45 13.64
C MET A 220 12.15 2.64 13.37
N ALA A 221 13.20 2.80 14.17
CA ALA A 221 14.13 3.92 14.04
C ALA A 221 14.97 3.83 12.76
N GLU A 222 15.42 2.64 12.38
CA GLU A 222 16.21 2.38 11.17
C GLU A 222 15.38 2.60 9.91
N LEU A 223 14.14 2.08 9.87
CA LEU A 223 13.20 2.35 8.79
C LEU A 223 12.98 3.86 8.62
N GLY A 224 12.74 4.58 9.72
CA GLY A 224 12.52 6.03 9.70
C GLY A 224 13.67 6.83 9.07
N ARG A 225 14.91 6.32 9.10
CA ARG A 225 16.07 6.97 8.45
C ARG A 225 16.01 6.89 6.93
N TYR A 226 15.58 5.75 6.39
CA TYR A 226 15.62 5.48 4.94
C TYR A 226 14.28 5.70 4.24
N LEU A 227 13.15 5.59 4.93
CA LEU A 227 11.81 5.57 4.33
C LEU A 227 11.52 6.81 3.45
N ASN A 228 12.02 7.99 3.84
CA ASN A 228 11.84 9.21 3.04
C ASN A 228 12.67 9.23 1.75
N SER A 229 13.72 8.41 1.64
CA SER A 229 14.58 8.32 0.46
C SER A 229 14.04 7.38 -0.62
N TYR A 230 13.06 6.54 -0.29
CA TYR A 230 12.43 5.60 -1.23
C TYR A 230 11.25 6.26 -1.95
N ASP A 231 11.54 6.97 -3.04
CA ASP A 231 10.51 7.67 -3.81
C ASP A 231 9.54 6.74 -4.55
N CYS A 232 9.96 5.50 -4.90
CA CYS A 232 9.09 4.52 -5.57
C CYS A 232 7.91 4.06 -4.71
N LEU A 233 8.02 4.17 -3.38
CA LEU A 233 6.98 3.68 -2.47
C LEU A 233 5.84 4.67 -2.26
N ARG A 234 5.87 5.82 -2.93
CA ARG A 234 4.97 6.96 -2.66
C ARG A 234 3.78 7.04 -3.60
N ASP A 235 3.78 6.26 -4.68
CA ASP A 235 2.64 6.19 -5.58
C ASP A 235 1.59 5.18 -5.11
N ASP A 236 0.35 5.43 -5.50
CA ASP A 236 -0.75 4.52 -5.24
C ASP A 236 -0.73 3.41 -6.29
N PRO A 237 -0.84 2.12 -5.87
CA PRO A 237 -0.81 0.99 -6.79
C PRO A 237 -2.04 1.01 -7.72
N PHE A 238 -1.90 0.38 -8.87
CA PHE A 238 -3.05 0.13 -9.76
C PHE A 238 -4.09 -0.79 -9.10
N GLU A 239 -5.35 -0.67 -9.51
CA GLU A 239 -6.37 -1.64 -9.09
C GLU A 239 -6.11 -2.98 -9.79
N HIS A 240 -5.76 -4.01 -9.01
CA HIS A 240 -5.60 -5.38 -9.51
C HIS A 240 -6.87 -6.22 -9.29
N ASN A 241 -7.19 -7.08 -10.26
CA ASN A 241 -8.34 -8.00 -10.20
C ASN A 241 -8.05 -9.29 -9.42
N TRP A 242 -7.25 -9.23 -8.35
CA TRP A 242 -7.03 -10.40 -7.50
C TRP A 242 -8.33 -10.79 -6.76
N PRO A 243 -8.61 -12.08 -6.58
CA PRO A 243 -9.77 -12.50 -5.81
C PRO A 243 -9.64 -11.99 -4.38
N SER A 244 -10.75 -11.48 -3.81
CA SER A 244 -10.77 -11.08 -2.41
C SER A 244 -10.47 -12.29 -1.54
N LEU A 245 -9.47 -12.13 -0.68
CA LEU A 245 -9.12 -13.18 0.25
C LEU A 245 -10.11 -13.22 1.41
N PRO A 246 -10.41 -14.42 1.93
CA PRO A 246 -11.13 -14.57 3.18
C PRO A 246 -10.33 -13.85 4.27
N GLN A 247 -11.03 -13.06 5.09
CA GLN A 247 -10.36 -12.31 6.14
C GLN A 247 -9.66 -13.21 7.17
N LEU A 248 -10.22 -14.40 7.40
CA LEU A 248 -9.64 -15.41 8.27
C LEU A 248 -9.15 -16.57 7.39
N PRO A 249 -7.85 -16.62 7.06
CA PRO A 249 -7.30 -17.65 6.19
C PRO A 249 -7.65 -19.07 6.62
N GLY A 250 -7.66 -19.35 7.92
CA GLY A 250 -7.86 -20.68 8.48
C GLY A 250 -9.22 -21.30 8.18
N LEU A 251 -10.20 -20.50 7.72
CA LEU A 251 -11.47 -21.03 7.21
C LEU A 251 -11.30 -21.92 5.98
N HIS A 252 -10.17 -21.79 5.29
CA HIS A 252 -9.83 -22.57 4.11
C HIS A 252 -8.63 -23.51 4.28
N TYR A 253 -7.98 -23.48 5.43
CA TYR A 253 -6.82 -24.32 5.70
C TYR A 253 -7.01 -25.02 7.04
N SER A 254 -7.28 -26.32 6.97
CA SER A 254 -7.40 -27.19 8.14
C SER A 254 -6.07 -27.33 8.90
N MET A 255 -6.14 -27.80 10.16
CA MET A 255 -4.94 -28.15 10.93
C MET A 255 -4.06 -29.19 10.22
N ASN A 256 -4.67 -30.14 9.50
CA ASN A 256 -3.94 -31.16 8.76
C ASN A 256 -3.19 -30.56 7.58
N GLU A 257 -3.79 -29.64 6.84
CA GLU A 257 -3.11 -28.95 5.74
C GLU A 257 -1.95 -28.10 6.26
N GLN A 258 -2.13 -27.40 7.37
CA GLN A 258 -1.05 -26.64 7.99
C GLN A 258 0.09 -27.56 8.47
N CYS A 259 -0.22 -28.70 9.08
CA CYS A 259 0.78 -29.72 9.40
C CYS A 259 1.52 -30.25 8.17
N ARG A 260 0.80 -30.45 7.06
CA ARG A 260 1.39 -30.83 5.78
C ARG A 260 2.37 -29.77 5.31
N PHE A 261 2.00 -28.49 5.36
CA PHE A 261 2.86 -27.38 4.92
C PHE A 261 4.14 -27.27 5.76
N ASP A 262 4.00 -27.39 7.07
CA ASP A 262 5.12 -27.24 8.01
C ASP A 262 6.14 -28.39 7.94
N PHE A 263 5.66 -29.63 7.84
CA PHE A 263 6.50 -30.82 8.01
C PHE A 263 6.59 -31.74 6.79
N GLY A 264 5.80 -31.46 5.76
CA GLY A 264 5.79 -32.19 4.50
C GLY A 264 4.58 -33.12 4.35
N VAL A 265 4.56 -33.80 3.20
CA VAL A 265 3.47 -34.72 2.83
C VAL A 265 3.29 -35.81 3.89
N GLY A 266 2.05 -36.12 4.23
CA GLY A 266 1.68 -37.16 5.19
C GLY A 266 1.53 -36.68 6.65
N TYR A 267 2.09 -35.53 7.03
CA TYR A 267 1.88 -35.00 8.39
C TYR A 267 0.45 -34.50 8.60
N THR A 268 -0.12 -34.84 9.75
CA THR A 268 -1.47 -34.47 10.18
C THR A 268 -1.45 -34.01 11.64
N MET A 269 -2.56 -33.45 12.14
CA MET A 269 -2.68 -33.00 13.52
C MET A 269 -2.44 -34.17 14.50
N CYS A 270 -1.53 -33.95 15.45
CA CYS A 270 -1.16 -34.93 16.46
C CYS A 270 -2.29 -35.14 17.46
N THR A 271 -2.79 -36.37 17.53
CA THR A 271 -3.88 -36.76 18.46
C THR A 271 -3.38 -37.51 19.69
N ALA A 272 -2.07 -37.74 19.81
CA ALA A 272 -1.45 -38.46 20.93
C ALA A 272 -1.63 -37.73 22.28
N TYR A 273 -1.67 -36.39 22.27
CA TYR A 273 -1.83 -35.57 23.47
C TYR A 273 -3.10 -34.71 23.39
N ARG A 274 -4.21 -35.21 23.94
CA ARG A 274 -5.52 -34.52 23.89
C ARG A 274 -5.68 -33.31 24.83
N THR A 275 -4.67 -33.01 25.64
CA THR A 275 -4.74 -31.97 26.69
C THR A 275 -4.29 -30.59 26.22
N PHE A 276 -3.77 -30.46 25.01
CA PHE A 276 -3.28 -29.18 24.51
C PHE A 276 -4.39 -28.43 23.77
N ASP A 277 -4.49 -27.12 24.06
CA ASP A 277 -5.29 -26.20 23.26
C ASP A 277 -4.62 -26.09 21.88
N PRO A 278 -5.24 -26.64 20.80
CA PRO A 278 -4.62 -26.69 19.49
C PRO A 278 -4.43 -25.28 18.91
N CYS A 279 -5.15 -24.28 19.41
CA CYS A 279 -4.98 -22.90 18.99
C CYS A 279 -3.78 -22.23 19.65
N LYS A 280 -3.17 -22.78 20.71
CA LYS A 280 -1.94 -22.21 21.27
C LYS A 280 -0.70 -22.66 20.50
N GLN A 281 -0.72 -23.91 20.06
CA GLN A 281 0.41 -24.51 19.37
C GLN A 281 -0.05 -25.69 18.52
N LEU A 282 0.31 -25.66 17.23
CA LEU A 282 0.01 -26.75 16.30
C LEU A 282 1.03 -27.89 16.47
N TRP A 283 0.55 -29.04 16.91
CA TRP A 283 1.34 -30.27 17.00
C TRP A 283 0.95 -31.22 15.86
N CYS A 284 1.95 -31.79 15.21
CA CYS A 284 1.81 -32.60 14.01
C CYS A 284 2.54 -33.93 14.15
N SER A 285 1.98 -34.99 13.61
CA SER A 285 2.57 -36.34 13.60
C SER A 285 2.42 -36.98 12.22
N HIS A 286 3.35 -37.87 11.89
CA HIS A 286 3.21 -38.73 10.71
C HIS A 286 2.43 -40.01 11.08
N PRO A 287 1.51 -40.52 10.25
CA PRO A 287 0.75 -41.74 10.52
C PRO A 287 1.61 -42.96 10.84
N ASP A 288 2.82 -43.06 10.27
CA ASP A 288 3.77 -44.14 10.56
C ASP A 288 4.35 -44.08 11.97
N ASN A 289 4.31 -42.92 12.62
CA ASN A 289 4.76 -42.73 14.00
C ASN A 289 3.84 -41.74 14.75
N PRO A 290 2.60 -42.16 15.07
CA PRO A 290 1.55 -41.27 15.55
C PRO A 290 1.80 -40.71 16.96
N PHE A 291 2.70 -41.33 17.72
CA PHE A 291 3.09 -40.88 19.07
C PHE A 291 4.23 -39.85 19.05
N PHE A 292 4.92 -39.71 17.92
CA PHE A 292 6.00 -38.74 17.76
C PHE A 292 5.49 -37.43 17.19
N CYS A 293 5.18 -36.49 18.07
CA CYS A 293 4.62 -35.20 17.69
C CYS A 293 5.70 -34.12 17.61
N LYS A 294 5.76 -33.46 16.45
CA LYS A 294 6.60 -32.30 16.17
C LYS A 294 5.73 -31.04 16.16
N THR A 295 6.35 -29.89 16.36
CA THR A 295 5.65 -28.59 16.32
C THR A 295 6.59 -27.52 15.80
N LYS A 296 6.08 -26.59 14.99
CA LYS A 296 6.74 -25.33 14.69
C LYS A 296 6.26 -24.29 15.70
N LYS A 297 7.06 -23.24 15.92
CA LYS A 297 6.74 -22.18 16.89
C LYS A 297 5.57 -21.33 16.38
N GLY A 298 4.35 -21.80 16.53
CA GLY A 298 3.17 -21.04 16.12
C GLY A 298 1.86 -21.75 16.40
N PRO A 299 0.80 -20.97 16.63
CA PRO A 299 -0.56 -21.48 16.60
C PRO A 299 -0.96 -21.72 15.13
N PRO A 300 -2.03 -22.50 14.87
CA PRO A 300 -2.70 -22.47 13.59
C PRO A 300 -3.12 -21.05 13.23
N ILE A 301 -3.20 -20.73 11.94
CA ILE A 301 -3.64 -19.42 11.46
C ILE A 301 -5.09 -19.13 11.89
N ASP A 302 -5.41 -17.85 12.06
CA ASP A 302 -6.74 -17.44 12.51
C ASP A 302 -7.83 -17.87 11.51
N GLY A 303 -8.95 -18.36 12.04
CA GLY A 303 -10.04 -19.02 11.32
C GLY A 303 -9.95 -20.54 11.28
N THR A 304 -8.87 -21.16 11.75
CA THR A 304 -8.72 -22.62 11.69
C THR A 304 -9.71 -23.31 12.61
N MET A 305 -10.52 -24.25 12.11
CA MET A 305 -11.47 -24.99 12.94
C MET A 305 -10.76 -25.78 14.04
N CYS A 306 -11.14 -25.55 15.30
CA CYS A 306 -10.54 -26.15 16.49
C CYS A 306 -11.51 -27.01 17.31
N GLY A 307 -12.80 -26.98 16.97
CA GLY A 307 -13.85 -27.79 17.55
C GLY A 307 -15.17 -27.52 16.83
N ASP A 308 -16.25 -28.17 17.26
CA ASP A 308 -17.56 -28.03 16.63
C ASP A 308 -18.03 -26.56 16.61
N GLY A 309 -17.98 -25.93 15.43
CA GLY A 309 -18.33 -24.52 15.20
C GLY A 309 -17.36 -23.48 15.79
N LYS A 310 -16.24 -23.92 16.39
CA LYS A 310 -15.21 -23.05 16.98
C LYS A 310 -13.99 -22.95 16.08
N HIS A 311 -13.34 -21.80 16.10
CA HIS A 311 -12.16 -21.52 15.30
C HIS A 311 -11.07 -20.86 16.15
N CYS A 312 -9.82 -21.05 15.75
CA CYS A 312 -8.68 -20.37 16.32
C CYS A 312 -8.73 -18.88 15.97
N PHE A 313 -8.59 -18.02 16.96
CA PHE A 313 -8.44 -16.59 16.79
C PHE A 313 -7.50 -16.05 17.86
N LYS A 314 -6.42 -15.38 17.45
CA LYS A 314 -5.36 -14.87 18.35
C LYS A 314 -4.87 -15.90 19.36
N GLY A 315 -4.75 -17.16 18.93
CA GLY A 315 -4.26 -18.25 19.76
C GLY A 315 -5.30 -18.93 20.67
N HIS A 316 -6.58 -18.60 20.55
CA HIS A 316 -7.66 -19.15 21.38
C HIS A 316 -8.75 -19.83 20.54
N CYS A 317 -9.30 -20.95 21.04
CA CYS A 317 -10.41 -21.66 20.40
C CYS A 317 -11.78 -21.06 20.80
N ILE A 318 -12.33 -20.19 19.96
CA ILE A 318 -13.53 -19.39 20.25
C ILE A 318 -14.62 -19.55 19.18
N TRP A 319 -15.83 -19.09 19.50
CA TRP A 319 -16.88 -18.90 18.49
C TRP A 319 -16.61 -17.59 17.75
N LEU A 320 -16.53 -17.64 16.42
CA LEU A 320 -16.40 -16.42 15.61
C LEU A 320 -17.75 -15.72 15.58
N THR A 321 -17.82 -14.54 16.17
CA THR A 321 -18.99 -13.66 16.12
C THR A 321 -18.69 -12.46 15.23
N PRO A 322 -19.71 -11.82 14.61
CA PRO A 322 -19.49 -10.69 13.71
C PRO A 322 -18.73 -9.51 14.33
N ASP A 323 -18.81 -9.33 15.65
CA ASP A 323 -18.08 -8.33 16.43
C ASP A 323 -16.58 -8.62 16.62
N ILE A 324 -16.10 -9.81 16.25
CA ILE A 324 -14.69 -10.19 16.34
C ILE A 324 -14.00 -10.11 14.97
N ILE A 325 -14.78 -10.31 13.91
CA ILE A 325 -14.33 -10.31 12.53
C ILE A 325 -14.00 -8.86 12.15
N LYS A 326 -12.77 -8.63 11.68
CA LYS A 326 -12.32 -7.34 11.14
C LYS A 326 -13.33 -6.89 10.07
N GLN A 327 -13.58 -5.60 9.90
CA GLN A 327 -14.46 -5.14 8.83
C GLN A 327 -13.81 -3.93 8.20
N ASP A 328 -13.25 -4.11 7.01
CA ASP A 328 -12.71 -2.99 6.25
C ASP A 328 -13.87 -2.08 5.82
N GLY A 329 -13.63 -0.78 5.91
CA GLY A 329 -14.55 0.24 5.46
C GLY A 329 -14.65 0.23 3.94
N ASN A 330 -15.85 0.43 3.43
CA ASN A 330 -16.05 0.66 2.01
C ASN A 330 -16.99 1.85 1.78
N TRP A 331 -16.76 2.55 0.67
CA TRP A 331 -17.44 3.78 0.36
C TRP A 331 -18.94 3.54 0.18
N GLY A 332 -19.73 4.35 0.86
CA GLY A 332 -21.14 4.54 0.56
C GLY A 332 -21.36 5.14 -0.81
N SER A 333 -22.63 5.26 -1.18
CA SER A 333 -23.01 5.94 -2.42
C SER A 333 -22.62 7.41 -2.35
N TRP A 334 -22.17 7.96 -3.48
CA TRP A 334 -22.01 9.40 -3.62
C TRP A 334 -23.35 10.11 -3.39
N SER A 335 -23.32 11.20 -2.62
CA SER A 335 -24.43 12.13 -2.52
C SER A 335 -24.70 12.79 -3.87
N GLU A 336 -25.88 13.38 -4.01
CA GLU A 336 -26.15 14.27 -5.13
C GLU A 336 -25.22 15.48 -5.08
N PHE A 337 -24.91 16.03 -6.25
CA PHE A 337 -24.17 17.29 -6.30
C PHE A 337 -24.99 18.38 -5.61
N GLY A 338 -24.37 19.06 -4.65
CA GLY A 338 -24.95 20.21 -3.97
C GLY A 338 -25.17 21.40 -4.90
N GLN A 339 -25.56 22.53 -4.33
CA GLN A 339 -25.75 23.76 -5.10
C GLN A 339 -24.42 24.29 -5.66
N CYS A 340 -24.48 24.92 -6.83
CA CYS A 340 -23.30 25.52 -7.46
C CYS A 340 -22.84 26.72 -6.62
N SER A 341 -21.53 26.85 -6.42
CA SER A 341 -20.95 27.98 -5.66
C SER A 341 -21.27 29.34 -6.27
N ARG A 342 -21.55 29.38 -7.58
CA ARG A 342 -21.85 30.59 -8.35
C ARG A 342 -22.97 30.38 -9.34
N THR A 343 -23.69 31.43 -9.71
CA THR A 343 -24.79 31.38 -10.70
C THR A 343 -24.32 31.59 -12.14
N CYS A 344 -23.12 32.15 -12.33
CA CYS A 344 -22.48 32.41 -13.62
C CYS A 344 -20.95 32.52 -13.46
N GLY A 345 -20.22 32.61 -14.56
CA GLY A 345 -18.76 32.86 -14.60
C GLY A 345 -17.91 31.69 -14.14
N GLY A 346 -18.48 30.48 -14.06
CA GLY A 346 -17.83 29.28 -13.55
C GLY A 346 -17.84 29.21 -12.02
N GLY A 347 -18.59 28.25 -11.49
CA GLY A 347 -18.57 27.83 -10.09
C GLY A 347 -18.27 26.34 -9.96
N VAL A 348 -18.31 25.82 -8.74
CA VAL A 348 -18.17 24.38 -8.46
C VAL A 348 -19.33 23.85 -7.65
N GLN A 349 -19.69 22.59 -7.91
CA GLN A 349 -20.59 21.79 -7.08
C GLN A 349 -19.79 20.66 -6.45
N PHE A 350 -20.10 20.37 -5.20
CA PHE A 350 -19.50 19.25 -4.47
C PHE A 350 -20.49 18.12 -4.31
N ARG A 351 -19.98 16.90 -4.35
CA ARG A 351 -20.63 15.73 -3.78
C ARG A 351 -19.68 15.05 -2.81
N THR A 352 -20.23 14.32 -1.87
CA THR A 352 -19.51 13.65 -0.79
C THR A 352 -19.97 12.21 -0.70
N ARG A 353 -19.17 11.37 -0.07
CA ARG A 353 -19.53 10.00 0.29
C ARG A 353 -18.93 9.71 1.65
N ASP A 354 -19.64 8.89 2.42
CA ASP A 354 -19.19 8.46 3.74
C ASP A 354 -18.62 7.04 3.65
N CYS A 355 -17.66 6.72 4.52
CA CYS A 355 -17.10 5.39 4.63
C CYS A 355 -18.02 4.50 5.49
N ASP A 356 -19.17 4.11 4.94
CA ASP A 356 -20.24 3.50 5.72
C ASP A 356 -20.89 2.24 5.12
N ASN A 357 -20.37 1.73 4.01
CA ASN A 357 -20.96 0.58 3.31
C ASN A 357 -19.95 -0.55 3.03
N PRO A 358 -19.40 -1.21 4.07
CA PRO A 358 -19.71 -1.03 5.49
C PRO A 358 -18.78 -0.01 6.17
N ARG A 359 -19.09 0.37 7.42
CA ARG A 359 -18.16 1.13 8.26
C ARG A 359 -16.98 0.27 8.68
N PRO A 360 -15.77 0.84 8.81
CA PRO A 360 -14.64 0.12 9.34
C PRO A 360 -14.89 -0.27 10.81
N ALA A 361 -14.65 -1.53 11.16
CA ALA A 361 -14.81 -2.05 12.52
C ALA A 361 -13.71 -3.06 12.87
N ASN A 362 -13.48 -3.28 14.16
CA ASN A 362 -12.58 -4.31 14.70
C ASN A 362 -11.16 -4.26 14.12
N GLY A 363 -10.62 -3.04 13.95
CA GLY A 363 -9.29 -2.82 13.36
C GLY A 363 -9.27 -2.88 11.82
N GLY A 364 -10.43 -2.83 11.18
CA GLY A 364 -10.55 -2.74 9.72
C GLY A 364 -10.02 -1.42 9.16
N ARG A 365 -9.58 -1.47 7.90
CA ARG A 365 -9.01 -0.31 7.21
C ARG A 365 -10.07 0.72 6.89
N ASP A 366 -9.72 2.00 6.97
CA ASP A 366 -10.58 3.09 6.50
C ASP A 366 -10.67 3.09 4.96
N CYS A 367 -11.68 3.75 4.40
CA CYS A 367 -11.90 3.77 2.97
C CYS A 367 -10.77 4.47 2.21
N LEU A 368 -10.26 3.83 1.16
CA LEU A 368 -9.21 4.40 0.32
C LEU A 368 -9.78 5.30 -0.78
N GLY A 369 -9.20 6.49 -0.95
CA GLY A 369 -9.58 7.46 -1.99
C GLY A 369 -10.24 8.73 -1.43
N ALA A 370 -10.73 9.59 -2.33
CA ALA A 370 -11.33 10.87 -1.93
C ALA A 370 -12.74 10.69 -1.35
N SER A 371 -13.03 11.38 -0.24
CA SER A 371 -14.36 11.45 0.39
C SER A 371 -15.28 12.49 -0.26
N TYR A 372 -14.72 13.34 -1.12
CA TYR A 372 -15.46 14.35 -1.86
C TYR A 372 -14.99 14.39 -3.32
N GLN A 373 -15.88 14.86 -4.19
CA GLN A 373 -15.58 15.16 -5.57
C GLN A 373 -16.24 16.48 -5.93
N PHE A 374 -15.62 17.24 -6.83
CA PHE A 374 -16.19 18.46 -7.36
C PHE A 374 -16.34 18.39 -8.88
N ARG A 375 -17.19 19.25 -9.42
CA ARG A 375 -17.29 19.52 -10.86
C ARG A 375 -17.57 20.99 -11.10
N MET A 376 -17.20 21.48 -12.26
CA MET A 376 -17.58 22.82 -12.71
C MET A 376 -19.08 22.89 -13.01
N CYS A 377 -19.68 24.04 -12.74
CA CYS A 377 -21.07 24.35 -13.00
C CYS A 377 -21.22 25.83 -13.39
N ASN A 378 -22.33 26.18 -14.02
CA ASN A 378 -22.66 27.56 -14.39
C ASN A 378 -21.50 28.31 -15.10
N THR A 379 -20.91 27.66 -16.10
CA THR A 379 -19.75 28.16 -16.86
C THR A 379 -20.10 29.25 -17.88
N ASN A 380 -21.37 29.61 -18.01
CA ASN A 380 -21.81 30.72 -18.85
C ASN A 380 -21.24 32.03 -18.29
N GLU A 381 -20.83 32.94 -19.17
CA GLU A 381 -20.35 34.26 -18.75
C GLU A 381 -21.44 35.02 -17.96
N CYS A 382 -21.00 35.78 -16.97
CA CYS A 382 -21.90 36.70 -16.26
C CYS A 382 -22.25 37.89 -17.16
N GLU A 383 -23.43 38.49 -16.97
CA GLU A 383 -23.83 39.71 -17.69
C GLU A 383 -22.85 40.86 -17.47
N ASP A 384 -22.22 40.90 -16.30
CA ASP A 384 -21.10 41.79 -16.01
C ASP A 384 -19.77 41.08 -16.28
N ILE A 385 -19.24 41.26 -17.49
CA ILE A 385 -17.96 40.68 -17.93
C ILE A 385 -16.77 41.36 -17.22
N TYR A 386 -16.98 42.52 -16.59
CA TYR A 386 -15.93 43.28 -15.91
C TYR A 386 -15.85 42.99 -14.40
N SER A 387 -16.74 42.15 -13.87
CA SER A 387 -16.72 41.68 -12.48
C SER A 387 -15.64 40.59 -12.31
N ASP A 388 -14.54 40.94 -11.63
CA ASP A 388 -13.57 39.96 -11.14
C ASP A 388 -13.98 39.47 -9.74
N PRO A 389 -14.32 38.17 -9.57
CA PRO A 389 -14.76 37.63 -8.29
C PRO A 389 -13.70 37.78 -7.18
N ARG A 390 -12.42 37.72 -7.54
CA ARG A 390 -11.32 37.86 -6.57
C ARG A 390 -11.20 39.32 -6.12
N GLU A 391 -11.43 40.27 -7.02
CA GLU A 391 -11.48 41.70 -6.72
C GLU A 391 -12.69 42.02 -5.82
N GLU A 392 -13.86 41.47 -6.11
CA GLU A 392 -15.06 41.60 -5.26
C GLU A 392 -14.81 41.10 -3.84
N GLN A 393 -14.10 39.98 -3.67
CA GLN A 393 -13.72 39.47 -2.34
C GLN A 393 -12.78 40.42 -1.57
N CYS A 394 -11.88 41.11 -2.27
CA CYS A 394 -11.02 42.13 -1.68
C CYS A 394 -11.82 43.39 -1.29
N HIS A 395 -12.82 43.78 -2.08
CA HIS A 395 -13.69 44.93 -1.81
C HIS A 395 -14.73 44.70 -0.71
N ALA A 396 -15.28 43.48 -0.59
CA ALA A 396 -16.33 43.15 0.38
C ALA A 396 -15.89 43.19 1.86
N LEU A 397 -14.62 43.52 2.14
CA LEU A 397 -14.01 43.50 3.48
C LEU A 397 -14.02 44.86 4.20
N ASP A 398 -14.70 45.88 3.67
CA ASP A 398 -14.72 47.26 4.19
C ASP A 398 -15.67 47.51 5.41
N PRO A 399 -15.56 46.73 6.51
CA PRO A 399 -15.78 47.36 7.82
C PRO A 399 -14.89 46.89 8.99
N ARG A 400 -13.95 45.94 8.79
CA ARG A 400 -13.16 45.37 9.93
C ARG A 400 -11.79 45.99 10.17
N PHE A 401 -11.30 46.85 9.27
CA PHE A 401 -9.99 47.50 9.37
C PHE A 401 -10.07 49.02 9.63
N GLU A 402 -11.20 49.51 10.15
CA GLU A 402 -11.42 50.94 10.47
C GLU A 402 -10.69 51.45 11.73
N ILE A 403 -9.64 50.78 12.22
CA ILE A 403 -9.04 51.19 13.50
C ILE A 403 -7.89 52.20 13.32
N TYR A 404 -7.13 52.22 12.22
CA TYR A 404 -6.20 53.33 11.96
C TYR A 404 -5.89 53.50 10.46
N SER A 405 -6.24 54.67 9.92
CA SER A 405 -5.72 55.30 8.68
C SER A 405 -6.30 54.82 7.33
N ASN A 406 -7.03 55.75 6.68
CA ASN A 406 -7.37 55.86 5.24
C ASN A 406 -8.08 54.67 4.55
N LYS A 407 -9.19 54.97 3.85
CA LYS A 407 -9.90 54.03 2.96
C LYS A 407 -8.97 53.51 1.87
N HIS A 408 -8.34 52.37 2.12
CA HIS A 408 -7.52 51.68 1.15
C HIS A 408 -8.39 51.04 0.08
N HIS A 409 -8.11 51.32 -1.20
CA HIS A 409 -8.72 50.54 -2.29
C HIS A 409 -7.94 49.25 -2.46
N TRP A 410 -8.57 48.11 -2.19
CA TRP A 410 -7.94 46.80 -2.23
C TRP A 410 -8.11 46.14 -3.60
N LEU A 411 -7.00 45.84 -4.25
CA LEU A 411 -6.95 45.13 -5.53
C LEU A 411 -6.56 43.68 -5.30
N PRO A 412 -6.98 42.73 -6.16
CA PRO A 412 -6.57 41.34 -6.06
C PRO A 412 -5.06 41.21 -6.29
N TYR A 413 -4.39 40.39 -5.47
CA TYR A 413 -2.97 40.07 -5.63
C TYR A 413 -2.78 38.58 -5.92
N GLU A 414 -2.13 38.27 -7.05
CA GLU A 414 -1.72 36.90 -7.40
C GLU A 414 -0.34 36.61 -6.79
N HIS A 415 -0.31 35.70 -5.81
CA HIS A 415 0.94 35.33 -5.16
C HIS A 415 1.90 34.61 -6.12
N THR A 416 3.20 34.84 -5.95
CA THR A 416 4.26 34.25 -6.79
C THR A 416 4.33 32.74 -6.63
N ASP A 417 4.25 32.25 -5.38
CA ASP A 417 4.08 30.83 -5.05
C ASP A 417 2.68 30.32 -5.47
N PRO A 418 2.58 29.33 -6.38
CA PRO A 418 1.31 28.72 -6.78
C PRO A 418 0.45 28.19 -5.63
N LYS A 419 1.06 27.70 -4.54
CA LYS A 419 0.34 27.12 -3.40
C LYS A 419 -0.42 28.16 -2.58
N GLU A 420 0.00 29.42 -2.65
CA GLU A 420 -0.63 30.52 -1.93
C GLU A 420 -1.71 31.23 -2.78
N ARG A 421 -1.85 30.89 -4.06
CA ARG A 421 -2.75 31.61 -4.99
C ARG A 421 -4.24 31.46 -4.70
N CYS A 422 -4.63 30.44 -3.95
CA CYS A 422 -6.02 30.22 -3.52
C CYS A 422 -6.27 30.66 -2.07
N LYS A 423 -5.28 31.28 -1.44
CA LYS A 423 -5.46 32.13 -0.26
C LYS A 423 -5.67 33.57 -0.73
N LEU A 424 -6.57 34.28 -0.07
CA LEU A 424 -6.95 35.63 -0.50
C LEU A 424 -5.86 36.62 -0.07
N HIS A 425 -5.06 37.05 -1.05
CA HIS A 425 -4.13 38.16 -0.90
C HIS A 425 -4.68 39.38 -1.65
N CYS A 426 -4.65 40.53 -0.99
CA CYS A 426 -5.07 41.79 -1.59
C CYS A 426 -3.95 42.82 -1.44
N GLN A 427 -3.82 43.70 -2.43
CA GLN A 427 -2.86 44.78 -2.48
C GLN A 427 -3.55 46.13 -2.30
N SER A 428 -3.05 46.95 -1.39
CA SER A 428 -3.50 48.34 -1.25
C SER A 428 -3.07 49.15 -2.46
N LYS A 429 -4.02 49.82 -3.13
CA LYS A 429 -3.73 50.73 -4.24
C LYS A 429 -2.88 51.92 -3.80
N ASP A 430 -3.08 52.38 -2.56
CA ASP A 430 -2.48 53.60 -2.04
C ASP A 430 -1.05 53.38 -1.53
N THR A 431 -0.79 52.26 -0.84
CA THR A 431 0.51 51.96 -0.22
C THR A 431 1.29 50.86 -0.93
N ARG A 432 0.64 50.10 -1.82
CA ARG A 432 1.16 48.87 -2.46
C ARG A 432 1.45 47.71 -1.51
N ASP A 433 1.07 47.84 -0.24
CA ASP A 433 1.22 46.76 0.73
C ASP A 433 0.32 45.58 0.36
N VAL A 434 0.88 44.38 0.44
CA VAL A 434 0.17 43.13 0.19
C VAL A 434 -0.15 42.49 1.54
N VAL A 435 -1.42 42.17 1.77
CA VAL A 435 -1.89 41.59 3.02
C VAL A 435 -2.57 40.25 2.74
N ASN A 436 -2.27 39.24 3.56
CA ASN A 436 -3.02 37.99 3.61
C ASN A 436 -4.30 38.22 4.44
N MET A 437 -5.45 38.09 3.81
CA MET A 437 -6.75 38.36 4.44
C MET A 437 -7.26 37.22 5.34
N GLN A 438 -6.45 36.17 5.56
CA GLN A 438 -6.80 34.97 6.35
C GLN A 438 -8.09 34.29 5.90
N ARG A 439 -8.40 34.40 4.61
CA ARG A 439 -9.57 33.79 3.95
C ARG A 439 -9.13 33.06 2.68
N MET A 440 -9.95 32.11 2.25
CA MET A 440 -9.75 31.43 0.98
C MET A 440 -10.42 32.20 -0.15
N VAL A 441 -9.83 32.15 -1.34
CA VAL A 441 -10.49 32.60 -2.57
C VAL A 441 -11.72 31.71 -2.80
N LEU A 442 -12.83 32.30 -3.27
CA LEU A 442 -14.08 31.58 -3.50
C LEU A 442 -13.91 30.43 -4.49
N ASP A 443 -14.55 29.31 -4.19
CA ASP A 443 -14.44 28.11 -5.00
C ASP A 443 -14.99 28.31 -6.41
N GLY A 444 -14.20 27.92 -7.42
CA GLY A 444 -14.45 28.14 -8.85
C GLY A 444 -13.76 29.38 -9.43
N THR A 445 -13.18 30.24 -8.59
CA THR A 445 -12.34 31.37 -9.06
C THR A 445 -11.03 30.83 -9.62
N ARG A 446 -10.55 31.40 -10.73
CA ARG A 446 -9.28 30.97 -11.33
C ARG A 446 -8.10 31.17 -10.37
N CYS A 447 -7.17 30.22 -10.36
CA CYS A 447 -5.97 30.35 -9.54
C CYS A 447 -5.03 31.45 -10.06
N SER A 448 -4.95 31.59 -11.38
CA SER A 448 -4.10 32.55 -12.08
C SER A 448 -4.88 33.17 -13.22
N TYR A 449 -4.67 34.47 -13.46
CA TYR A 449 -5.26 35.15 -14.61
C TYR A 449 -4.67 34.65 -15.95
N LYS A 450 -3.53 33.95 -15.90
CA LYS A 450 -2.84 33.39 -17.07
C LYS A 450 -3.29 31.98 -17.42
N ASP A 451 -3.89 31.26 -16.47
CA ASP A 451 -4.31 29.87 -16.66
C ASP A 451 -5.84 29.75 -16.53
N PRO A 452 -6.55 29.53 -17.65
CA PRO A 452 -8.00 29.40 -17.63
C PRO A 452 -8.49 28.04 -17.13
N HIS A 453 -7.62 27.04 -16.98
CA HIS A 453 -8.02 25.68 -16.65
C HIS A 453 -7.90 25.35 -15.16
N SER A 454 -7.19 26.16 -14.36
CA SER A 454 -7.01 25.88 -12.94
C SER A 454 -7.87 26.81 -12.08
N VAL A 455 -8.61 26.23 -11.15
CA VAL A 455 -9.55 26.93 -10.26
C VAL A 455 -9.28 26.61 -8.79
N CYS A 456 -9.59 27.56 -7.92
CA CYS A 456 -9.51 27.38 -6.49
C CYS A 456 -10.65 26.49 -6.01
N VAL A 457 -10.32 25.46 -5.24
CA VAL A 457 -11.27 24.53 -4.62
C VAL A 457 -10.77 24.23 -3.20
N ARG A 458 -11.54 24.65 -2.18
CA ARG A 458 -11.18 24.51 -0.76
C ARG A 458 -9.79 25.04 -0.41
N GLY A 459 -9.39 26.13 -1.06
CA GLY A 459 -8.12 26.82 -0.79
C GLY A 459 -6.89 26.24 -1.51
N GLU A 460 -7.06 25.16 -2.28
CA GLU A 460 -6.02 24.59 -3.14
C GLU A 460 -6.31 24.90 -4.61
N CYS A 461 -5.26 24.91 -5.44
CA CYS A 461 -5.40 25.14 -6.87
C CYS A 461 -5.52 23.82 -7.62
N GLU A 462 -6.70 23.55 -8.17
CA GLU A 462 -7.02 22.28 -8.84
C GLU A 462 -7.26 22.50 -10.34
N VAL A 463 -6.85 21.53 -11.16
CA VAL A 463 -7.12 21.54 -12.60
C VAL A 463 -8.59 21.17 -12.81
N SER A 464 -9.33 22.02 -13.52
CA SER A 464 -10.70 21.74 -13.92
C SER A 464 -10.70 20.69 -15.03
N ASP A 465 -10.76 19.42 -14.65
CA ASP A 465 -11.14 18.36 -15.58
C ASP A 465 -12.60 18.58 -15.98
N VAL A 466 -12.81 19.30 -17.09
CA VAL A 466 -14.06 19.28 -17.81
C VAL A 466 -14.26 17.83 -18.24
N ILE A 467 -15.10 17.09 -17.50
CA ILE A 467 -15.62 15.80 -17.95
C ILE A 467 -16.23 16.04 -19.33
N ARG A 468 -15.47 15.74 -20.39
CA ARG A 468 -16.04 15.52 -21.72
C ARG A 468 -16.81 14.22 -21.60
N LEU A 469 -18.12 14.35 -21.41
CA LEU A 469 -19.08 13.28 -21.66
C LEU A 469 -18.91 12.76 -23.09
#